data_AF-U4UCU6-F1
#
_entry.id   AF-U4UCU6-F1
#
_cell.length_a   1.000
_cell.length_b   1.000
_cell.length_c   1.000
_cell.angle_alpha   90.00
_cell.angle_beta   90.00
_cell.angle_gamma   90.00
#
_symmetry.space_group_name_H-M   'P 1'
#
loop_
_entity.id
_entity.type
_entity.pdbx_description
1 polymer ?
#
loop_
_entity_poly.entity_id
_entity_poly.type
_entity_poly.pdbx_seq_one_letter_code
_entity_poly.pdbx_strand_id
1 'polypeptide(L)'
;ERPGRTRVSVFIGTAATLSNFTDPISRWIATIVAVMLASRFAVKNNVKVVLWEAETPPTQLCLAIAHRIMFQFVAGMESLILPPVWPSKLGNCGLSRCSGLNDADIESLPCKNPCKSTTCPVGQKCVPYFQTCLSLMHKPCKQFECINGSTECSSLPKDPVCDANKKQYDNACLLAHHNAKLAYRGPCLKRCRENGQVCGINGRTYTSECAAHADMISVDYNGPCSSIGLITNTKSRQCSNVKCHELPDESCLGITPPGACCPLCGGSLRLLYSRKQIDRALYALQNRGTDSINLRSLLKGLERQVQIAQCTVRGYVTVETDIFVVIQSNEGYPSSLQLEACIREAEKIAGLVNMKSPRIVSEVSLSSLTLATVVHTHIATSSTHIYIPNLMLTILAATFQYIWFLR
;
A
#
# COMPACT_ATOMS: atom_id res chain seq x y z
N GLU A 1 -38.36 2.46 41.89
CA GLU A 1 -38.87 1.53 40.85
C GLU A 1 -40.12 2.12 40.19
N ARG A 2 -40.11 2.19 38.85
CA ARG A 2 -41.27 2.21 37.92
C ARG A 2 -40.76 1.59 36.61
N PRO A 3 -41.56 0.79 35.88
CA PRO A 3 -41.07 0.11 34.68
C PRO A 3 -41.01 1.11 33.51
N GLY A 4 -39.87 1.15 32.80
CA GLY A 4 -39.73 1.93 31.56
C GLY A 4 -38.81 3.16 31.59
N ARG A 5 -37.96 3.36 32.61
CA ARG A 5 -36.96 4.44 32.61
C ARG A 5 -35.56 3.89 32.90
N THR A 6 -34.62 4.14 31.98
CA THR A 6 -33.19 3.87 32.12
C THR A 6 -32.68 4.43 33.45
N ARG A 7 -32.09 3.58 34.30
CA ARG A 7 -31.43 4.04 35.54
C ARG A 7 -30.23 4.89 35.15
N VAL A 8 -30.26 6.17 35.49
CA VAL A 8 -29.10 7.07 35.39
C VAL A 8 -28.52 7.18 36.79
N SER A 9 -27.33 6.63 37.00
CA SER A 9 -26.55 6.86 38.22
C SER A 9 -25.62 8.04 37.94
N VAL A 10 -25.85 9.16 38.63
CA VAL A 10 -24.98 10.34 38.53
C VAL A 10 -23.80 10.15 39.48
N PHE A 11 -22.59 10.01 38.93
CA PHE A 11 -21.36 10.10 39.72
C PHE A 11 -20.94 11.56 39.78
N ILE A 12 -21.13 12.20 40.94
CA ILE A 12 -20.61 13.54 41.22
C ILE A 12 -19.11 13.40 41.48
N GLY A 13 -18.31 14.20 40.77
CA GLY A 13 -16.86 14.08 40.71
C GLY A 13 -16.17 14.01 42.06
N THR A 14 -15.17 13.15 42.17
CA THR A 14 -14.26 13.05 43.30
C THR A 14 -13.29 14.24 43.33
N ALA A 15 -13.80 15.44 43.59
CA ALA A 15 -12.95 16.53 44.06
C ALA A 15 -12.55 16.34 45.54
N ALA A 16 -13.31 15.52 46.29
CA ALA A 16 -13.15 15.40 47.74
C ALA A 16 -12.13 14.35 48.23
N THR A 17 -11.51 13.52 47.36
CA THR A 17 -10.56 12.47 47.78
C THR A 17 -9.14 12.59 47.21
N LEU A 18 -8.87 13.61 46.38
CA LEU A 18 -7.54 13.82 45.77
C LEU A 18 -6.70 14.88 46.48
N SER A 19 -7.01 15.26 47.72
CA SER A 19 -6.21 16.20 48.52
C SER A 19 -4.92 15.60 49.10
N ASN A 20 -4.75 14.27 49.03
CA ASN A 20 -3.59 13.59 49.64
C ASN A 20 -2.44 13.26 48.68
N PHE A 21 -2.53 13.62 47.40
CA PHE A 21 -1.46 13.40 46.42
C PHE A 21 -0.80 14.72 46.05
N THR A 22 0.47 14.87 46.44
CA THR A 22 1.28 16.08 46.24
C THR A 22 1.88 16.19 44.83
N ASP A 23 1.92 15.09 44.06
CA ASP A 23 2.55 15.04 42.73
C ASP A 23 1.50 15.08 41.58
N PRO A 24 1.59 16.03 40.63
CA PRO A 24 0.66 16.16 39.50
C PRO A 24 0.48 14.89 38.68
N ILE A 25 1.54 14.11 38.48
CA ILE A 25 1.52 12.90 37.64
C ILE A 25 0.70 11.81 38.32
N SER A 26 0.83 11.68 39.65
CA SER A 26 0.08 10.70 40.44
C SER A 26 -1.43 10.98 40.47
N ARG A 27 -1.83 12.26 40.53
CA ARG A 27 -3.24 12.69 40.40
C ARG A 27 -3.78 12.38 39.01
N TRP A 28 -2.97 12.55 37.96
CA TRP A 28 -3.37 12.27 36.58
C TRP A 28 -3.60 10.76 36.36
N ILE A 29 -2.68 9.92 36.84
CA ILE A 29 -2.80 8.45 36.75
C ILE A 29 -4.02 7.96 37.53
N ALA A 30 -4.24 8.46 38.76
CA ALA A 30 -5.40 8.08 39.57
C ALA A 30 -6.74 8.43 38.89
N THR A 31 -6.80 9.57 38.19
CA THR A 31 -7.99 10.01 37.46
C THR A 31 -8.27 9.09 36.26
N ILE A 32 -7.24 8.70 35.50
CA ILE A 32 -7.37 7.75 34.38
C ILE A 32 -7.86 6.38 34.87
N VAL A 33 -7.28 5.86 35.95
CA VAL A 33 -7.65 4.56 36.50
C VAL A 33 -9.10 4.57 36.99
N ALA A 34 -9.54 5.65 37.64
CA ALA A 34 -10.92 5.82 38.08
C ALA A 34 -11.91 5.86 36.90
N VAL A 35 -11.58 6.58 35.83
CA VAL A 35 -12.41 6.63 34.61
C VAL A 35 -12.47 5.27 33.92
N MET A 36 -11.35 4.55 33.81
CA MET A 36 -11.35 3.21 33.20
C MET A 36 -12.18 2.19 34.01
N LEU A 37 -12.11 2.25 35.35
CA LEU A 37 -12.90 1.38 36.21
C LEU A 37 -14.40 1.69 36.13
N ALA A 38 -14.76 2.99 36.09
CA ALA A 38 -16.14 3.43 35.92
C ALA A 38 -16.71 2.99 34.55
N SER A 39 -15.93 3.11 33.47
CA SER A 39 -16.32 2.67 32.13
C SER A 39 -16.51 1.14 32.07
N ARG A 40 -15.62 0.36 32.69
CA ARG A 40 -15.79 -1.10 32.79
C ARG A 40 -17.05 -1.49 33.57
N PHE A 41 -17.36 -0.78 34.66
CA PHE A 41 -18.56 -1.03 35.45
C PHE A 41 -19.84 -0.66 34.68
N ALA A 42 -19.80 0.41 33.90
CA ALA A 42 -20.91 0.88 33.07
C ALA A 42 -21.25 -0.11 31.94
N VAL A 43 -20.24 -0.66 31.26
CA VAL A 43 -20.41 -1.69 30.22
C VAL A 43 -21.00 -2.97 30.83
N LYS A 44 -20.51 -3.39 32.00
CA LYS A 44 -21.01 -4.62 32.66
C LYS A 44 -22.48 -4.53 33.09
N ASN A 45 -22.97 -3.33 33.41
CA ASN A 45 -24.31 -3.13 33.94
C ASN A 45 -25.27 -2.40 32.97
N ASN A 46 -24.82 -2.13 31.74
CA ASN A 46 -25.58 -1.45 30.70
C ASN A 46 -26.14 -0.08 31.13
N VAL A 47 -25.30 0.74 31.79
CA VAL A 47 -25.65 2.06 32.32
C VAL A 47 -24.90 3.17 31.57
N LYS A 48 -25.55 4.30 31.27
CA LYS A 48 -24.90 5.48 30.70
C LYS A 48 -24.20 6.29 31.80
N VAL A 49 -22.92 6.60 31.59
CA VAL A 49 -22.13 7.49 32.47
C VAL A 49 -22.03 8.86 31.81
N VAL A 50 -22.33 9.92 32.56
CA VAL A 50 -22.17 11.32 32.13
C VAL A 50 -21.21 11.99 33.11
N LEU A 51 -20.06 12.45 32.62
CA LEU A 51 -19.07 13.20 33.39
C LEU A 51 -19.25 14.69 33.12
N TRP A 52 -19.29 15.51 34.18
CA TRP A 52 -19.33 16.98 34.09
C TRP A 52 -18.00 17.56 34.55
N GLU A 53 -17.49 18.56 33.83
CA GLU A 53 -16.27 19.31 34.16
C GLU A 53 -16.67 20.60 34.91
N ALA A 54 -16.06 20.88 36.06
CA ALA A 54 -16.27 22.13 36.79
C ALA A 54 -15.27 23.19 36.27
N GLU A 55 -15.77 24.40 36.00
CA GLU A 55 -14.99 25.52 35.45
C GLU A 55 -13.75 25.86 36.31
N THR A 56 -12.57 25.92 35.69
CA THR A 56 -11.33 26.43 36.31
C THR A 56 -10.75 27.61 35.52
N PRO A 57 -10.14 28.61 36.21
CA PRO A 57 -9.79 29.92 35.64
C PRO A 57 -8.53 29.91 34.74
N PRO A 58 -8.25 31.01 34.00
CA PRO A 58 -7.50 30.95 32.74
C PRO A 58 -6.00 31.17 32.94
N THR A 59 -5.23 30.11 33.22
CA THR A 59 -3.76 30.17 33.10
C THR A 59 -3.07 28.91 32.56
N GLN A 60 -3.78 27.89 32.06
CA GLN A 60 -3.14 26.74 31.41
C GLN A 60 -3.84 26.28 30.11
N LEU A 61 -3.49 26.93 29.00
CA LEU A 61 -4.01 26.63 27.67
C LEU A 61 -3.48 25.29 27.10
N CYS A 62 -2.36 24.76 27.60
CA CYS A 62 -1.77 23.51 27.10
C CYS A 62 -2.45 22.23 27.63
N LEU A 63 -3.02 22.24 28.84
CA LEU A 63 -3.67 21.04 29.42
C LEU A 63 -5.08 20.80 28.84
N ALA A 64 -5.81 21.89 28.52
CA ALA A 64 -7.15 21.81 27.93
C ALA A 64 -7.13 21.21 26.52
N ILE A 65 -6.06 21.43 25.75
CA ILE A 65 -5.89 20.84 24.41
C ILE A 65 -5.62 19.34 24.51
N ALA A 66 -4.83 18.89 25.50
CA ALA A 66 -4.58 17.46 25.73
C ALA A 66 -5.85 16.69 26.13
N HIS A 67 -6.71 17.29 26.96
CA HIS A 67 -8.01 16.71 27.32
C HIS A 67 -8.98 16.60 26.12
N ARG A 68 -9.00 17.61 25.24
CA ARG A 68 -9.85 17.61 24.03
C ARG A 68 -9.42 16.55 23.01
N ILE A 69 -8.12 16.32 22.86
CA ILE A 69 -7.56 15.30 21.95
C ILE A 69 -7.86 13.88 22.47
N MET A 70 -7.80 13.65 23.78
CA MET A 70 -8.16 12.37 24.40
C MET A 70 -9.66 12.05 24.29
N PHE A 71 -10.54 13.05 24.41
CA PHE A 71 -11.99 12.85 24.28
C PHE A 71 -12.40 12.44 22.85
N GLN A 72 -11.72 12.98 21.83
CA GLN A 72 -11.90 12.54 20.44
C GLN A 72 -11.35 11.12 20.20
N PHE A 73 -10.28 10.73 20.91
CA PHE A 73 -9.72 9.38 20.82
C PHE A 73 -10.66 8.32 21.41
N VAL A 74 -11.37 8.62 22.50
CA VAL A 74 -12.29 7.66 23.15
C VAL A 74 -13.61 7.56 22.40
N ALA A 75 -14.15 8.65 21.85
CA ALA A 75 -15.34 8.60 20.98
C ALA A 75 -15.07 7.88 19.64
N GLY A 76 -13.82 7.89 19.17
CA GLY A 76 -13.38 7.12 17.99
C GLY A 76 -13.20 5.62 18.24
N MET A 77 -13.28 5.14 19.49
CA MET A 77 -13.16 3.70 19.82
C MET A 77 -14.51 2.96 19.83
N GLU A 78 -15.65 3.65 19.88
CA GLU A 78 -16.98 3.01 19.76
C GLU A 78 -17.27 2.46 18.35
N SER A 79 -16.51 2.86 17.33
CA SER A 79 -16.57 2.30 15.97
C SER A 79 -15.67 1.07 15.75
N LEU A 80 -14.95 0.59 16.77
CA LEU A 80 -13.97 -0.51 16.67
C LEU A 80 -14.43 -1.85 17.29
N ILE A 81 -15.67 -1.97 17.80
CA ILE A 81 -16.14 -3.18 18.51
C ILE A 81 -17.04 -4.10 17.68
N LEU A 82 -17.33 -3.76 16.41
CA LEU A 82 -17.88 -4.72 15.47
C LEU A 82 -16.86 -4.94 14.34
N PRO A 83 -16.31 -6.16 14.17
CA PRO A 83 -15.56 -6.44 12.97
C PRO A 83 -16.54 -6.22 11.81
N PRO A 84 -16.19 -5.41 10.79
CA PRO A 84 -17.02 -5.38 9.60
C PRO A 84 -17.03 -6.81 9.05
N VAL A 85 -18.18 -7.45 9.13
CA VAL A 85 -18.46 -8.71 8.43
C VAL A 85 -18.52 -8.33 6.95
N TRP A 86 -17.35 -8.16 6.35
CA TRP A 86 -17.23 -8.03 4.91
C TRP A 86 -17.71 -9.37 4.33
N PRO A 87 -18.69 -9.37 3.41
CA PRO A 87 -19.13 -10.61 2.79
C PRO A 87 -17.90 -11.29 2.17
N SER A 88 -17.72 -12.56 2.50
CA SER A 88 -16.67 -13.49 2.04
C SER A 88 -16.75 -13.83 0.53
N LYS A 89 -17.22 -12.86 -0.27
CA LYS A 89 -17.42 -12.92 -1.72
C LYS A 89 -16.99 -11.61 -2.41
N LEU A 90 -15.97 -10.90 -1.91
CA LEU A 90 -15.32 -9.85 -2.71
C LEU A 90 -14.31 -10.51 -3.67
N GLY A 91 -14.84 -11.24 -4.64
CA GLY A 91 -14.07 -11.89 -5.69
C GLY A 91 -13.57 -10.89 -6.73
N ASN A 92 -12.25 -10.81 -6.88
CA ASN A 92 -11.55 -10.64 -8.15
C ASN A 92 -11.80 -9.37 -8.97
N CYS A 93 -11.57 -8.19 -8.38
CA CYS A 93 -10.91 -7.12 -9.12
C CYS A 93 -10.25 -6.15 -8.14
N GLY A 94 -8.94 -5.94 -8.29
CA GLY A 94 -8.23 -4.88 -7.58
C GLY A 94 -8.90 -3.52 -7.76
N LEU A 95 -8.60 -2.55 -6.90
CA LEU A 95 -9.00 -1.15 -7.02
C LEU A 95 -8.39 -0.44 -8.26
N SER A 96 -8.45 -1.06 -9.44
CA SER A 96 -8.00 -0.48 -10.70
C SER A 96 -9.05 0.44 -11.35
N ARG A 97 -10.21 0.63 -10.71
CA ARG A 97 -11.23 1.58 -11.16
C ARG A 97 -10.94 2.92 -10.48
N CYS A 98 -10.19 3.75 -11.21
CA CYS A 98 -9.93 5.18 -11.03
C CYS A 98 -9.86 5.72 -9.57
N SER A 99 -8.74 6.37 -9.26
CA SER A 99 -8.62 7.20 -8.04
C SER A 99 -9.76 8.23 -7.95
N GLY A 100 -10.56 8.15 -6.88
CA GLY A 100 -11.65 9.09 -6.59
C GLY A 100 -13.00 8.78 -7.23
N LEU A 101 -13.32 7.51 -7.52
CA LEU A 101 -14.70 7.06 -7.76
C LEU A 101 -15.44 6.92 -6.43
N ASN A 102 -16.71 7.31 -6.40
CA ASN A 102 -17.59 7.04 -5.26
C ASN A 102 -18.08 5.58 -5.34
N ASP A 103 -18.51 4.99 -4.22
CA ASP A 103 -19.02 3.60 -4.16
C ASP A 103 -20.13 3.32 -5.20
N ALA A 104 -20.90 4.36 -5.57
CA ALA A 104 -21.94 4.29 -6.61
C ALA A 104 -21.40 4.16 -8.04
N ASP A 105 -20.16 4.56 -8.31
CA ASP A 105 -19.49 4.38 -9.61
C ASP A 105 -18.72 3.03 -9.67
N ILE A 106 -18.56 2.35 -8.52
CA ILE A 106 -17.93 1.04 -8.41
C ILE A 106 -18.99 -0.01 -8.74
N GLU A 107 -19.24 -0.21 -10.03
CA GLU A 107 -20.03 -1.37 -10.46
C GLU A 107 -19.26 -2.63 -10.03
N SER A 108 -19.77 -3.36 -9.04
CA SER A 108 -19.21 -4.62 -8.52
C SER A 108 -19.27 -5.68 -9.62
N LEU A 109 -18.34 -5.61 -10.56
CA LEU A 109 -18.12 -6.65 -11.53
C LEU A 109 -16.70 -7.17 -11.33
N PRO A 110 -16.54 -8.51 -11.28
CA PRO A 110 -15.22 -9.12 -11.39
C PRO A 110 -14.52 -8.53 -12.62
N CYS A 111 -13.18 -8.50 -12.61
CA CYS A 111 -12.31 -8.15 -13.74
C CYS A 111 -12.63 -9.06 -14.95
N LYS A 112 -13.76 -8.82 -15.60
CA LYS A 112 -14.27 -9.58 -16.73
C LYS A 112 -13.56 -9.03 -17.96
N ASN A 113 -13.21 -9.92 -18.88
CA ASN A 113 -12.62 -9.53 -20.16
C ASN A 113 -13.46 -8.38 -20.77
N PRO A 114 -12.87 -7.18 -21.01
CA PRO A 114 -13.60 -6.02 -21.50
C PRO A 114 -14.11 -6.25 -22.94
N CYS A 115 -13.51 -7.21 -23.65
CA CYS A 115 -13.94 -7.65 -24.95
C CYS A 115 -15.05 -8.69 -24.85
N LYS A 116 -16.29 -8.26 -25.09
CA LYS A 116 -17.47 -9.09 -25.37
C LYS A 116 -17.82 -8.97 -26.86
N SER A 117 -18.68 -9.85 -27.36
CA SER A 117 -19.06 -9.89 -28.79
C SER A 117 -19.66 -8.57 -29.32
N THR A 118 -20.26 -7.75 -28.46
CA THR A 118 -20.89 -6.48 -28.83
C THR A 118 -20.05 -5.24 -28.49
N THR A 119 -18.81 -5.41 -28.00
CA THR A 119 -17.97 -4.29 -27.54
C THR A 119 -17.46 -3.42 -28.70
N CYS A 120 -17.15 -4.02 -29.85
CA CYS A 120 -16.62 -3.33 -31.02
C CYS A 120 -17.59 -3.43 -32.21
N PRO A 121 -17.60 -2.44 -33.12
CA PRO A 121 -18.36 -2.51 -34.37
C PRO A 121 -18.01 -3.73 -35.22
N VAL A 122 -18.94 -4.14 -36.09
CA VAL A 122 -18.71 -5.22 -37.07
C VAL A 122 -17.47 -4.91 -37.91
N GLY A 123 -16.62 -5.92 -38.13
CA GLY A 123 -15.35 -5.77 -38.86
C GLY A 123 -14.18 -5.26 -38.01
N GLN A 124 -14.40 -5.01 -36.71
CA GLN A 124 -13.33 -4.67 -35.77
C GLN A 124 -13.11 -5.78 -34.75
N LYS A 125 -11.84 -6.06 -34.45
CA LYS A 125 -11.44 -7.00 -33.41
C LYS A 125 -11.15 -6.25 -32.12
N CYS A 126 -11.80 -6.66 -31.03
CA CYS A 126 -11.54 -6.12 -29.71
C CYS A 126 -10.25 -6.71 -29.12
N VAL A 127 -9.36 -5.86 -28.62
CA VAL A 127 -8.15 -6.25 -27.89
C VAL A 127 -8.20 -5.62 -26.49
N PRO A 128 -8.02 -6.40 -25.40
CA PRO A 128 -7.99 -5.84 -24.05
C PRO A 128 -6.84 -4.86 -23.84
N TYR A 129 -7.10 -3.79 -23.08
CA TYR A 129 -6.12 -2.77 -22.70
C TYR A 129 -6.37 -2.29 -21.27
N PHE A 130 -5.95 -3.11 -20.30
CA PHE A 130 -6.13 -2.77 -18.89
C PHE A 130 -5.22 -1.61 -18.49
N GLN A 131 -5.81 -0.50 -18.05
CA GLN A 131 -5.07 0.68 -17.59
C GLN A 131 -5.71 1.32 -16.36
N THR A 132 -4.87 1.88 -15.50
CA THR A 132 -5.32 2.64 -14.31
C THR A 132 -5.19 4.13 -14.60
N CYS A 133 -6.33 4.80 -14.70
CA CYS A 133 -6.40 6.25 -14.88
C CYS A 133 -6.27 6.96 -13.52
N LEU A 134 -5.43 8.00 -13.47
CA LEU A 134 -5.14 8.74 -12.24
C LEU A 134 -6.12 9.91 -11.99
N SER A 135 -7.05 10.15 -12.91
CA SER A 135 -8.10 11.17 -12.77
C SER A 135 -9.38 10.79 -13.50
N LEU A 136 -10.52 11.30 -13.00
CA LEU A 136 -11.83 11.22 -13.65
C LEU A 136 -11.93 12.02 -14.97
N MET A 137 -11.00 12.94 -15.25
CA MET A 137 -10.93 13.62 -16.56
C MET A 137 -10.57 12.67 -17.71
N HIS A 138 -10.05 11.48 -17.41
CA HIS A 138 -9.81 10.43 -18.39
C HIS A 138 -11.09 9.78 -18.94
N LYS A 139 -12.29 10.22 -18.57
CA LYS A 139 -13.54 9.55 -18.97
C LYS A 139 -13.76 9.63 -20.50
N PRO A 140 -13.99 8.49 -21.18
CA PRO A 140 -13.97 7.12 -20.67
C PRO A 140 -12.55 6.56 -20.54
N CYS A 141 -12.20 6.01 -19.37
CA CYS A 141 -10.93 5.30 -19.15
C CYS A 141 -10.97 3.96 -19.90
N LYS A 142 -10.64 3.98 -21.19
CA LYS A 142 -10.81 2.84 -22.11
C LYS A 142 -10.01 1.63 -21.63
N GLN A 143 -10.70 0.51 -21.38
CA GLN A 143 -10.10 -0.76 -20.95
C GLN A 143 -9.86 -1.74 -22.11
N PHE A 144 -10.12 -1.29 -23.34
CA PHE A 144 -9.99 -2.06 -24.57
C PHE A 144 -9.76 -1.11 -25.74
N GLU A 145 -9.28 -1.67 -26.84
CA GLU A 145 -9.23 -1.00 -28.14
C GLU A 145 -9.92 -1.86 -29.20
N CYS A 146 -10.49 -1.21 -30.20
CA CYS A 146 -11.08 -1.88 -31.35
C CYS A 146 -10.15 -1.67 -32.55
N ILE A 147 -9.58 -2.77 -33.04
CA ILE A 147 -8.69 -2.76 -34.20
C ILE A 147 -9.49 -3.05 -35.46
N ASN A 148 -9.37 -2.20 -36.47
CA ASN A 148 -9.98 -2.43 -37.77
C ASN A 148 -9.13 -3.41 -38.60
N GLY A 149 -9.79 -4.39 -39.22
CA GLY A 149 -9.13 -5.35 -40.10
C GLY A 149 -8.49 -4.73 -41.35
N SER A 150 -8.92 -3.54 -41.76
CA SER A 150 -8.35 -2.83 -42.93
C SER A 150 -7.17 -1.91 -42.60
N THR A 151 -6.76 -1.79 -41.33
CA THR A 151 -5.68 -0.89 -40.92
C THR A 151 -4.32 -1.45 -41.33
N GLU A 152 -3.47 -0.59 -41.94
CA GLU A 152 -2.06 -0.92 -42.18
C GLU A 152 -1.29 -0.92 -40.85
N CYS A 153 -1.13 -2.09 -40.25
CA CYS A 153 -0.55 -2.22 -38.91
C CYS A 153 0.95 -1.86 -38.87
N SER A 154 1.66 -1.94 -40.00
CA SER A 154 3.11 -1.70 -40.07
C SER A 154 3.49 -0.24 -39.87
N SER A 155 2.58 0.70 -40.19
CA SER A 155 2.79 2.14 -40.00
C SER A 155 2.43 2.65 -38.60
N LEU A 156 1.86 1.81 -37.73
CA LEU A 156 1.48 2.20 -36.39
C LEU A 156 2.69 2.21 -35.44
N PRO A 157 2.64 2.98 -34.32
CA PRO A 157 3.68 2.95 -33.31
C PRO A 157 3.94 1.54 -32.79
N LYS A 158 5.22 1.25 -32.47
CA LYS A 158 5.62 0.00 -31.84
C LYS A 158 5.22 0.03 -30.36
N ASP A 159 4.21 -0.76 -30.02
CA ASP A 159 3.75 -1.04 -28.65
C ASP A 159 3.64 -2.56 -28.50
N PRO A 160 4.76 -3.25 -28.20
CA PRO A 160 4.85 -4.69 -28.35
C PRO A 160 3.82 -5.41 -27.47
N VAL A 161 3.33 -6.54 -27.97
CA VAL A 161 2.41 -7.42 -27.24
C VAL A 161 2.87 -8.87 -27.32
N CYS A 162 2.57 -9.64 -26.28
CA CYS A 162 2.88 -11.06 -26.23
C CYS A 162 1.58 -11.88 -26.30
N ASP A 163 1.53 -12.85 -27.20
CA ASP A 163 0.40 -13.78 -27.30
C ASP A 163 0.53 -14.98 -26.35
N ALA A 164 -0.52 -15.80 -26.28
CA ALA A 164 -0.57 -17.01 -25.45
C ALA A 164 0.46 -18.08 -25.85
N ASN A 165 1.04 -17.99 -27.06
CA ASN A 165 2.04 -18.92 -27.59
C ASN A 165 3.47 -18.32 -27.53
N LYS A 166 3.67 -17.22 -26.78
CA LYS A 166 4.95 -16.51 -26.63
C LYS A 166 5.48 -15.88 -27.91
N LYS A 167 4.62 -15.66 -28.89
CA LYS A 167 4.95 -14.89 -30.07
C LYS A 167 4.77 -13.41 -29.76
N GLN A 168 5.85 -12.67 -29.90
CA GLN A 168 5.82 -11.21 -29.81
C GLN A 168 5.32 -10.63 -31.14
N TYR A 169 4.46 -9.63 -31.03
CA TYR A 169 4.03 -8.79 -32.15
C TYR A 169 4.43 -7.33 -31.87
N ASP A 170 4.77 -6.57 -32.90
CA ASP A 170 5.23 -5.18 -32.75
C ASP A 170 4.14 -4.25 -32.19
N ASN A 171 2.88 -4.59 -32.43
CA ASN A 171 1.74 -3.89 -31.88
C ASN A 171 0.50 -4.80 -31.83
N ALA A 172 -0.51 -4.35 -31.09
CA ALA A 172 -1.77 -5.06 -30.94
C ALA A 172 -2.57 -5.19 -32.25
N CYS A 173 -2.34 -4.33 -33.24
CA CYS A 173 -2.95 -4.44 -34.57
C CYS A 173 -2.47 -5.70 -35.29
N LEU A 174 -1.16 -5.96 -35.31
CA LEU A 174 -0.60 -7.18 -35.90
C LEU A 174 -1.10 -8.43 -35.16
N LEU A 175 -1.15 -8.41 -33.82
CA LEU A 175 -1.71 -9.51 -33.04
C LEU A 175 -3.18 -9.78 -33.43
N ALA A 176 -3.97 -8.72 -33.63
CA ALA A 176 -5.36 -8.82 -34.04
C ALA A 176 -5.50 -9.45 -35.43
N HIS A 177 -4.74 -8.96 -36.42
CA HIS A 177 -4.71 -9.44 -37.80
C HIS A 177 -4.28 -10.91 -37.92
N HIS A 178 -3.33 -11.36 -37.09
CA HIS A 178 -2.93 -12.77 -37.02
C HIS A 178 -3.90 -13.68 -36.27
N ASN A 179 -5.06 -13.15 -35.89
CA ASN A 179 -6.04 -13.79 -35.03
C ASN A 179 -5.48 -14.40 -33.72
N ALA A 180 -4.37 -13.88 -33.21
CA ALA A 180 -3.73 -14.40 -32.01
C ALA A 180 -4.47 -13.97 -30.73
N LYS A 181 -4.33 -14.78 -29.67
CA LYS A 181 -4.92 -14.53 -28.35
C LYS A 181 -3.90 -13.79 -27.49
N LEU A 182 -4.23 -12.59 -27.05
CA LEU A 182 -3.38 -11.79 -26.16
C LEU A 182 -3.13 -12.53 -24.83
N ALA A 183 -1.87 -12.66 -24.45
CA ALA A 183 -1.49 -13.06 -23.09
C ALA A 183 -1.33 -11.82 -22.20
N TYR A 184 -0.51 -10.86 -22.63
CA TYR A 184 -0.28 -9.60 -21.94
C TYR A 184 0.30 -8.54 -22.90
N ARG A 185 0.20 -7.27 -22.50
CA ARG A 185 0.83 -6.16 -23.21
C ARG A 185 2.26 -5.95 -22.76
N GLY A 186 3.12 -5.53 -23.67
CA GLY A 186 4.57 -5.46 -23.47
C GLY A 186 5.32 -6.55 -24.25
N PRO A 187 6.66 -6.47 -24.29
CA PRO A 187 7.49 -7.48 -24.93
C PRO A 187 7.36 -8.84 -24.23
N CYS A 188 7.57 -9.93 -24.94
CA CYS A 188 7.56 -11.24 -24.32
C CYS A 188 8.72 -11.37 -23.32
N LEU A 189 8.38 -11.64 -22.06
CA LEU A 189 9.33 -11.77 -20.96
C LEU A 189 9.89 -13.19 -20.88
N LYS A 190 11.17 -13.33 -20.49
CA LYS A 190 11.87 -14.62 -20.39
C LYS A 190 12.15 -15.09 -18.95
N ARG A 191 12.08 -14.18 -17.97
CA ARG A 191 12.45 -14.43 -16.56
C ARG A 191 11.23 -14.37 -15.63
N CYS A 192 10.25 -15.21 -15.91
CA CYS A 192 8.99 -15.28 -15.15
C CYS A 192 8.28 -16.59 -15.49
N ARG A 193 7.39 -17.05 -14.61
CA ARG A 193 6.53 -18.21 -14.90
C ARG A 193 5.41 -17.81 -15.85
N GLU A 194 5.31 -18.54 -16.95
CA GLU A 194 4.37 -18.27 -18.03
C GLU A 194 3.00 -18.90 -17.80
N ASN A 195 2.95 -19.96 -16.99
CA ASN A 195 1.76 -20.72 -16.68
C ASN A 195 1.46 -20.64 -15.18
N GLY A 196 0.17 -20.72 -14.85
CA GLY A 196 -0.33 -20.64 -13.49
C GLY A 196 -0.76 -19.22 -13.14
N GLN A 197 -2.01 -19.09 -12.71
CA GLN A 197 -2.53 -17.81 -12.26
C GLN A 197 -1.77 -17.32 -11.03
N VAL A 198 -1.66 -16.00 -10.89
CA VAL A 198 -1.05 -15.36 -9.72
C VAL A 198 -1.92 -14.20 -9.26
N CYS A 199 -1.89 -13.91 -7.97
CA CYS A 199 -2.46 -12.68 -7.42
C CYS A 199 -1.39 -11.61 -7.38
N GLY A 200 -1.64 -10.46 -8.01
CA GLY A 200 -0.77 -9.30 -7.90
C GLY A 200 -0.98 -8.54 -6.59
N ILE A 201 0.01 -7.78 -6.14
CA ILE A 201 -0.08 -6.92 -4.95
C ILE A 201 -1.18 -5.85 -5.03
N ASN A 202 -1.73 -5.63 -6.23
CA ASN A 202 -2.89 -4.77 -6.47
C ASN A 202 -4.24 -5.49 -6.29
N GLY A 203 -4.25 -6.75 -5.84
CA GLY A 203 -5.48 -7.56 -5.67
C GLY A 203 -6.10 -8.04 -6.98
N ARG A 204 -5.37 -8.01 -8.10
CA ARG A 204 -5.83 -8.51 -9.40
C ARG A 204 -5.25 -9.88 -9.70
N THR A 205 -6.10 -10.78 -10.20
CA THR A 205 -5.66 -12.07 -10.73
C THR A 205 -5.10 -11.90 -12.14
N TYR A 206 -3.87 -12.38 -12.33
CA TYR A 206 -3.18 -12.45 -13.60
C TYR A 206 -3.16 -13.88 -14.13
N THR A 207 -3.13 -14.04 -15.45
CA THR A 207 -3.04 -15.35 -16.10
C THR A 207 -1.70 -16.03 -15.88
N SER A 208 -0.65 -15.23 -15.62
CA SER A 208 0.71 -15.69 -15.35
C SER A 208 1.52 -14.64 -14.59
N GLU A 209 2.66 -15.05 -14.03
CA GLU A 209 3.63 -14.13 -13.43
C GLU A 209 4.18 -13.14 -14.46
N CYS A 210 4.43 -13.61 -15.69
CA CYS A 210 4.83 -12.73 -16.79
C CYS A 210 3.77 -11.65 -17.08
N ALA A 211 2.49 -12.00 -17.04
CA ALA A 211 1.42 -11.02 -17.24
C ALA A 211 1.38 -9.96 -16.13
N ALA A 212 1.63 -10.36 -14.87
CA ALA A 212 1.74 -9.42 -13.75
C ALA A 212 2.94 -8.47 -13.91
N HIS A 213 4.11 -9.01 -14.24
CA HIS A 213 5.33 -8.22 -14.43
C HIS A 213 5.25 -7.29 -15.64
N ALA A 214 4.62 -7.74 -16.73
CA ALA A 214 4.37 -6.89 -17.89
C ALA A 214 3.43 -5.72 -17.58
N ASP A 215 2.54 -5.88 -16.58
CA ASP A 215 1.73 -4.81 -15.98
C ASP A 215 2.48 -3.98 -14.91
N MET A 216 3.77 -4.22 -14.70
CA MET A 216 4.61 -3.60 -13.66
C MET A 216 4.07 -3.84 -12.25
N ILE A 217 3.54 -5.04 -12.01
CA ILE A 217 2.99 -5.48 -10.72
C ILE A 217 3.82 -6.64 -10.17
N SER A 218 4.18 -6.57 -8.88
CA SER A 218 4.76 -7.70 -8.16
C SER A 218 3.69 -8.74 -7.85
N VAL A 219 4.08 -10.00 -7.87
CA VAL A 219 3.23 -11.11 -7.42
C VAL A 219 3.17 -11.09 -5.90
N ASP A 220 1.97 -11.19 -5.35
CA ASP A 220 1.69 -11.35 -3.92
C ASP A 220 1.76 -12.86 -3.55
N TYR A 221 1.00 -13.69 -4.27
CA TYR A 221 0.99 -15.15 -4.09
C TYR A 221 0.57 -15.90 -5.35
N ASN A 222 0.85 -17.21 -5.35
CA ASN A 222 0.44 -18.12 -6.44
C ASN A 222 -1.05 -18.45 -6.35
N GLY A 223 -1.70 -18.61 -7.50
CA GLY A 223 -3.13 -18.86 -7.62
C GLY A 223 -3.95 -17.58 -7.84
N PRO A 224 -5.27 -17.70 -8.05
CA PRO A 224 -6.14 -16.54 -8.16
C PRO A 224 -6.24 -15.80 -6.84
N CYS A 225 -6.53 -14.50 -6.90
CA CYS A 225 -6.80 -13.72 -5.70
C CYS A 225 -8.01 -14.29 -4.95
N SER A 226 -7.80 -14.61 -3.67
CA SER A 226 -8.80 -15.20 -2.78
C SER A 226 -8.91 -14.50 -1.44
N SER A 227 -7.89 -13.72 -1.07
CA SER A 227 -7.80 -12.92 0.15
C SER A 227 -7.14 -11.58 -0.15
N ILE A 228 -7.54 -10.55 0.59
CA ILE A 228 -6.95 -9.21 0.56
C ILE A 228 -6.39 -8.97 1.97
N GLY A 229 -5.16 -8.46 2.06
CA GLY A 229 -4.52 -8.18 3.35
C GLY A 229 -5.17 -7.01 4.07
N LEU A 230 -5.01 -6.96 5.39
CA LEU A 230 -5.40 -5.78 6.16
C LEU A 230 -4.45 -4.62 5.83
N ILE A 231 -4.99 -3.40 5.75
CA ILE A 231 -4.18 -2.18 5.60
C ILE A 231 -3.58 -1.87 6.96
N THR A 232 -2.41 -2.44 7.23
CA THR A 232 -1.66 -2.20 8.46
C THR A 232 -0.21 -1.89 8.14
N ASN A 233 0.47 -1.21 9.06
CA ASN A 233 1.92 -0.98 8.97
C ASN A 233 2.72 -2.19 9.50
N THR A 234 2.07 -3.33 9.75
CA THR A 234 2.75 -4.51 10.32
C THR A 234 3.47 -5.26 9.21
N LYS A 235 4.78 -5.44 9.39
CA LYS A 235 5.68 -6.12 8.45
C LYS A 235 5.59 -7.64 8.66
N SER A 236 4.43 -8.21 8.34
CA SER A 236 4.13 -9.62 8.58
C SER A 236 3.10 -10.14 7.59
N ARG A 237 2.97 -11.47 7.50
CA ARG A 237 1.93 -12.11 6.68
C ARG A 237 0.56 -11.69 7.19
N GLN A 238 -0.25 -11.10 6.31
CA GLN A 238 -1.57 -10.56 6.68
C GLN A 238 -2.72 -11.57 6.50
N CYS A 239 -2.50 -12.64 5.71
CA CYS A 239 -3.55 -13.58 5.32
C CYS A 239 -3.21 -15.00 5.75
N SER A 240 -4.09 -15.63 6.54
CA SER A 240 -3.85 -16.99 7.06
C SER A 240 -4.00 -18.09 6.00
N ASN A 241 -4.84 -17.87 4.99
CA ASN A 241 -5.14 -18.86 3.94
C ASN A 241 -4.22 -18.75 2.71
N VAL A 242 -3.23 -17.86 2.76
CA VAL A 242 -2.31 -17.59 1.66
C VAL A 242 -0.94 -18.15 1.98
N LYS A 243 -0.40 -18.98 1.08
CA LYS A 243 0.98 -19.44 1.15
C LYS A 243 1.89 -18.42 0.49
N CYS A 244 2.58 -17.62 1.30
CA CYS A 244 3.58 -16.68 0.83
C CYS A 244 4.87 -17.37 0.40
N HIS A 245 5.54 -16.80 -0.59
CA HIS A 245 6.89 -17.19 -0.96
C HIS A 245 7.87 -16.85 0.14
N GLU A 246 8.97 -17.60 0.19
CA GLU A 246 10.08 -17.32 1.09
C GLU A 246 10.81 -16.06 0.61
N LEU A 247 11.27 -15.24 1.57
CA LEU A 247 12.03 -14.05 1.24
C LEU A 247 13.40 -14.47 0.70
N PRO A 248 13.92 -13.79 -0.34
CA PRO A 248 15.16 -14.19 -1.00
C PRO A 248 16.41 -14.13 -0.11
N ASP A 249 16.36 -13.39 0.99
CA ASP A 249 17.47 -13.18 1.91
C ASP A 249 16.94 -13.17 3.36
N GLU A 250 17.61 -13.90 4.27
CA GLU A 250 17.21 -14.01 5.68
C GLU A 250 17.33 -12.69 6.46
N SER A 251 18.22 -11.79 6.02
CA SER A 251 18.41 -10.46 6.61
C SER A 251 17.36 -9.44 6.14
N CYS A 252 16.55 -9.80 5.14
CA CYS A 252 15.44 -8.99 4.69
C CYS A 252 14.21 -9.23 5.58
N LEU A 253 13.83 -8.24 6.40
CA LEU A 253 12.60 -8.28 7.19
C LEU A 253 11.31 -8.22 6.34
N GLY A 254 11.43 -7.72 5.11
CA GLY A 254 10.34 -7.59 4.15
C GLY A 254 9.36 -6.45 4.46
N ILE A 255 8.69 -5.96 3.42
CA ILE A 255 7.59 -4.99 3.50
C ILE A 255 6.36 -5.64 2.91
N THR A 256 5.22 -5.51 3.59
CA THR A 256 3.93 -5.94 3.05
C THR A 256 3.20 -4.74 2.47
N PRO A 257 2.98 -4.68 1.13
CA PRO A 257 2.26 -3.57 0.51
C PRO A 257 0.82 -3.43 1.07
N PRO A 258 0.24 -2.21 1.08
CA PRO A 258 -1.14 -2.00 1.54
C PRO A 258 -2.18 -2.86 0.83
N GLY A 259 -2.83 -3.78 1.54
CA GLY A 259 -3.83 -4.69 0.96
C GLY A 259 -3.26 -5.97 0.34
N ALA A 260 -1.94 -6.15 0.34
CA ALA A 260 -1.29 -7.41 -0.03
C ALA A 260 -1.16 -8.36 1.18
N CYS A 261 -1.03 -9.65 0.93
CA CYS A 261 -0.92 -10.68 1.96
C CYS A 261 0.53 -10.95 2.38
N CYS A 262 1.47 -10.88 1.43
CA CYS A 262 2.81 -11.40 1.59
C CYS A 262 3.87 -10.29 1.64
N PRO A 263 4.87 -10.42 2.54
CA PRO A 263 6.01 -9.52 2.55
C PRO A 263 6.88 -9.75 1.33
N LEU A 264 7.54 -8.69 0.85
CA LEU A 264 8.50 -8.74 -0.25
C LEU A 264 9.73 -7.88 0.06
N CYS A 265 10.83 -8.17 -0.62
CA CYS A 265 12.10 -7.47 -0.45
C CYS A 265 12.35 -6.48 -1.59
N GLY A 266 12.82 -5.28 -1.23
CA GLY A 266 13.18 -4.24 -2.17
C GLY A 266 13.04 -2.84 -1.58
N GLY A 267 13.48 -1.84 -2.33
CA GLY A 267 13.30 -0.44 -1.99
C GLY A 267 11.85 -0.01 -2.22
N SER A 268 11.07 0.16 -1.16
CA SER A 268 9.66 0.58 -1.27
C SER A 268 9.44 2.06 -0.94
N LEU A 269 8.55 2.69 -1.71
CA LEU A 269 8.16 4.09 -1.63
C LEU A 269 6.64 4.24 -1.61
N ARG A 270 6.12 5.24 -0.89
CA ARG A 270 4.77 5.78 -1.12
C ARG A 270 4.88 7.15 -1.77
N LEU A 271 4.25 7.30 -2.93
CA LEU A 271 4.27 8.51 -3.73
C LEU A 271 2.90 9.19 -3.68
N LEU A 272 2.88 10.47 -3.29
CA LEU A 272 1.72 11.33 -3.41
C LEU A 272 1.78 12.06 -4.76
N TYR A 273 0.63 12.22 -5.40
CA TYR A 273 0.49 12.97 -6.65
C TYR A 273 -0.68 13.95 -6.59
N SER A 274 -0.56 15.05 -7.34
CA SER A 274 -1.60 16.06 -7.43
C SER A 274 -2.54 15.77 -8.61
N ARG A 275 -3.75 15.32 -8.29
CA ARG A 275 -4.82 15.17 -9.30
C ARG A 275 -5.10 16.47 -10.05
N LYS A 276 -5.02 17.63 -9.39
CA LYS A 276 -5.20 18.94 -10.05
C LYS A 276 -4.15 19.21 -11.12
N GLN A 277 -2.91 18.77 -10.92
CA GLN A 277 -1.86 18.91 -11.94
C GLN A 277 -2.12 17.97 -13.12
N ILE A 278 -2.56 16.75 -12.85
CA ILE A 278 -3.00 15.79 -13.88
C ILE A 278 -4.15 16.37 -14.71
N ASP A 279 -5.17 16.94 -14.06
CA ASP A 279 -6.33 17.54 -14.73
C ASP A 279 -5.92 18.69 -15.65
N ARG A 280 -5.03 19.58 -15.19
CA ARG A 280 -4.50 20.67 -16.00
C ARG A 280 -3.71 20.16 -17.20
N ALA A 281 -2.89 19.13 -17.02
CA ALA A 281 -2.09 18.55 -18.09
C ALA A 281 -2.98 17.86 -19.14
N LEU A 282 -3.99 17.10 -18.71
CA LEU A 282 -4.97 16.48 -19.62
C LEU A 282 -5.77 17.52 -20.40
N TYR A 283 -6.19 18.59 -19.73
CA TYR A 283 -6.88 19.71 -20.38
C TYR A 283 -6.00 20.36 -21.44
N ALA A 284 -4.72 20.62 -21.13
CA ALA A 284 -3.76 21.19 -22.08
C ALA A 284 -3.50 20.26 -23.29
N LEU A 285 -3.54 18.94 -23.08
CA LEU A 285 -3.41 17.94 -24.15
C LEU A 285 -4.72 17.72 -24.94
N GLN A 286 -5.81 18.40 -24.61
CA GLN A 286 -7.12 18.27 -25.27
C GLN A 286 -7.62 16.80 -25.35
N ASN A 287 -7.30 15.97 -24.34
CA ASN A 287 -7.53 14.52 -24.36
C ASN A 287 -6.87 13.75 -25.54
N ARG A 288 -5.99 14.39 -26.31
CA ARG A 288 -5.15 13.75 -27.32
C ARG A 288 -3.87 13.30 -26.62
N GLY A 289 -3.71 11.99 -26.42
CA GLY A 289 -2.56 11.44 -25.71
C GLY A 289 -2.77 11.25 -24.21
N THR A 290 -3.98 10.88 -23.78
CA THR A 290 -4.27 10.42 -22.40
C THR A 290 -3.34 9.29 -21.95
N ASP A 291 -2.80 8.52 -22.89
CA ASP A 291 -1.85 7.44 -22.62
C ASP A 291 -0.54 7.96 -22.00
N SER A 292 -0.23 9.25 -22.17
CA SER A 292 0.94 9.90 -21.55
C SER A 292 0.80 10.13 -20.04
N ILE A 293 -0.44 10.14 -19.51
CA ILE A 293 -0.72 10.46 -18.10
C ILE A 293 -1.58 9.36 -17.46
N ASN A 294 -1.07 8.13 -17.46
CA ASN A 294 -1.64 7.03 -16.69
C ASN A 294 -0.59 6.42 -15.75
N LEU A 295 -1.03 5.51 -14.87
CA LEU A 295 -0.14 4.84 -13.92
C LEU A 295 1.05 4.15 -14.60
N ARG A 296 0.82 3.48 -15.73
CA ARG A 296 1.87 2.77 -16.46
C ARG A 296 2.93 3.73 -17.00
N SER A 297 2.53 4.88 -17.55
CA SER A 297 3.45 5.90 -18.04
C SER A 297 4.25 6.56 -16.92
N LEU A 298 3.64 6.73 -15.74
CA LEU A 298 4.33 7.18 -14.53
C LEU A 298 5.37 6.14 -14.07
N LEU A 299 4.99 4.87 -13.94
CA LEU A 299 5.92 3.81 -13.52
C LEU A 299 7.07 3.62 -14.52
N LYS A 300 6.80 3.67 -15.83
CA LYS A 300 7.84 3.68 -16.87
C LYS A 300 8.75 4.92 -16.77
N GLY A 301 8.21 6.07 -16.38
CA GLY A 301 8.98 7.27 -16.09
C GLY A 301 9.94 7.08 -14.92
N LEU A 302 9.46 6.47 -13.83
CA LEU A 302 10.29 6.13 -12.67
C LEU A 302 11.35 5.08 -13.02
N GLU A 303 11.01 4.08 -13.81
CA GLU A 303 11.94 3.05 -14.30
C GLU A 303 13.10 3.67 -15.07
N ARG A 304 12.87 4.71 -15.88
CA ARG A 304 13.95 5.47 -16.55
C ARG A 304 14.89 6.20 -15.58
N GLN A 305 14.49 6.43 -14.33
CA GLN A 305 15.36 7.04 -13.31
C GLN A 305 16.22 6.00 -12.59
N VAL A 306 15.90 4.70 -12.73
CA VAL A 306 16.70 3.60 -12.21
C VAL A 306 17.88 3.34 -13.15
N GLN A 307 19.10 3.36 -12.61
CA GLN A 307 20.34 3.20 -13.37
C GLN A 307 20.85 1.75 -13.35
N ILE A 308 20.38 0.95 -12.40
CA ILE A 308 20.83 -0.42 -12.19
C ILE A 308 19.90 -1.36 -12.97
N ALA A 309 20.42 -2.00 -14.01
CA ALA A 309 19.65 -2.86 -14.90
C ALA A 309 19.03 -4.10 -14.23
N GLN A 310 19.52 -4.48 -13.05
CA GLN A 310 19.01 -5.59 -12.25
C GLN A 310 17.79 -5.19 -11.41
N CYS A 311 17.53 -3.90 -11.24
CA CYS A 311 16.42 -3.38 -10.46
C CYS A 311 15.25 -3.00 -11.37
N THR A 312 14.05 -3.40 -10.98
CA THR A 312 12.81 -3.14 -11.73
C THR A 312 11.83 -2.38 -10.86
N VAL A 313 11.12 -1.43 -11.46
CA VAL A 313 10.10 -0.63 -10.79
C VAL A 313 8.75 -1.32 -10.96
N ARG A 314 8.05 -1.54 -9.85
CA ARG A 314 6.71 -2.11 -9.83
C ARG A 314 5.83 -1.29 -8.90
N GLY A 315 4.55 -1.14 -9.19
CA GLY A 315 3.71 -0.31 -8.34
C GLY A 315 2.25 -0.24 -8.74
N TYR A 316 1.42 0.26 -7.84
CA TYR A 316 -0.02 0.37 -8.04
C TYR A 316 -0.59 1.53 -7.22
N VAL A 317 -1.80 1.97 -7.58
CA VAL A 317 -2.55 2.95 -6.79
C VAL A 317 -3.21 2.22 -5.63
N THR A 318 -2.97 2.68 -4.39
CA THR A 318 -3.58 2.09 -3.20
C THR A 318 -4.99 2.65 -2.95
N VAL A 319 -5.69 2.07 -1.97
CA VAL A 319 -6.98 2.59 -1.48
C VAL A 319 -6.91 4.01 -0.93
N GLU A 320 -5.75 4.42 -0.40
CA GLU A 320 -5.52 5.76 0.15
C GLU A 320 -5.23 6.79 -0.96
N THR A 321 -5.40 6.40 -2.23
CA THR A 321 -5.20 7.22 -3.43
C THR A 321 -3.77 7.73 -3.63
N ASP A 322 -2.79 7.15 -2.95
CA ASP A 322 -1.37 7.28 -3.24
C ASP A 322 -0.87 6.14 -4.13
N ILE A 323 0.38 6.21 -4.59
CA ILE A 323 1.00 5.17 -5.40
C ILE A 323 2.05 4.47 -4.55
N PHE A 324 1.83 3.18 -4.28
CA PHE A 324 2.85 2.33 -3.68
C PHE A 324 3.77 1.81 -4.79
N VAL A 325 5.08 2.03 -4.62
CA VAL A 325 6.12 1.59 -5.54
C VAL A 325 7.11 0.71 -4.79
N VAL A 326 7.53 -0.38 -5.43
CA VAL A 326 8.67 -1.18 -5.01
C VAL A 326 9.69 -1.26 -6.14
N ILE A 327 10.94 -1.06 -5.79
CA ILE A 327 12.11 -1.30 -6.62
C ILE A 327 12.77 -2.56 -6.11
N GLN A 328 12.65 -3.63 -6.90
CA GLN A 328 13.13 -4.96 -6.51
C GLN A 328 13.99 -5.56 -7.61
N SER A 329 14.82 -6.54 -7.22
CA SER A 329 15.62 -7.29 -8.19
C SER A 329 14.73 -8.06 -9.17
N ASN A 330 15.19 -8.15 -10.41
CA ASN A 330 14.64 -9.04 -11.43
C ASN A 330 15.25 -10.46 -11.39
N GLU A 331 16.25 -10.68 -10.53
CA GLU A 331 16.83 -12.00 -10.30
C GLU A 331 15.99 -12.78 -9.28
N GLY A 332 15.87 -14.11 -9.46
CA GLY A 332 15.09 -14.96 -8.54
C GLY A 332 15.71 -15.09 -7.15
N TYR A 333 17.05 -15.08 -7.08
CA TYR A 333 17.83 -15.15 -5.85
C TYR A 333 18.89 -14.04 -5.86
N PRO A 334 18.50 -12.79 -5.58
CA PRO A 334 19.45 -11.69 -5.55
C PRO A 334 20.45 -11.83 -4.40
N SER A 335 21.69 -11.39 -4.62
CA SER A 335 22.65 -11.21 -3.52
C SER A 335 22.27 -10.02 -2.63
N SER A 336 22.79 -10.00 -1.40
CA SER A 336 22.60 -8.88 -0.47
C SER A 336 23.00 -7.53 -1.07
N LEU A 337 24.08 -7.49 -1.86
CA LEU A 337 24.52 -6.30 -2.59
C LEU A 337 23.50 -5.85 -3.65
N GLN A 338 22.90 -6.79 -4.38
CA GLN A 338 21.87 -6.47 -5.38
C GLN A 338 20.61 -5.92 -4.72
N LEU A 339 20.23 -6.49 -3.56
CA LEU A 339 19.09 -6.00 -2.80
C LEU A 339 19.33 -4.58 -2.27
N GLU A 340 20.49 -4.33 -1.66
CA GLU A 340 20.90 -3.01 -1.18
C GLU A 340 20.96 -2.00 -2.34
N ALA A 341 21.45 -2.41 -3.51
CA ALA A 341 21.48 -1.56 -4.70
C ALA A 341 20.07 -1.10 -5.11
N CYS A 342 19.08 -1.99 -5.14
CA CYS A 342 17.70 -1.62 -5.45
C CYS A 342 17.05 -0.75 -4.35
N ILE A 343 17.43 -0.96 -3.10
CA ILE A 343 17.04 -0.10 -1.98
C ILE A 343 17.56 1.33 -2.18
N ARG A 344 18.84 1.50 -2.53
CA ARG A 344 19.44 2.81 -2.82
C ARG A 344 18.84 3.51 -4.02
N GLU A 345 18.46 2.77 -5.05
CA GLU A 345 17.76 3.34 -6.21
C GLU A 345 16.39 3.92 -5.81
N ALA A 346 15.70 3.31 -4.84
CA ALA A 346 14.44 3.83 -4.32
C ALA A 346 14.64 5.13 -3.52
N GLU A 347 15.63 5.16 -2.63
CA GLU A 347 15.99 6.37 -1.89
C GLU A 347 16.38 7.52 -2.82
N LYS A 348 17.14 7.22 -3.87
CA LYS A 348 17.51 8.19 -4.93
C LYS A 348 16.26 8.79 -5.58
N ILE A 349 15.32 7.95 -6.00
CA ILE A 349 14.05 8.44 -6.59
C ILE A 349 13.28 9.30 -5.59
N ALA A 350 13.21 8.90 -4.31
CA ALA A 350 12.55 9.71 -3.29
C ALA A 350 13.19 11.09 -3.15
N GLY A 351 14.52 11.15 -3.12
CA GLY A 351 15.27 12.41 -3.13
C GLY A 351 14.96 13.27 -4.36
N LEU A 352 14.96 12.68 -5.56
CA LEU A 352 14.64 13.40 -6.81
C LEU A 352 13.24 14.01 -6.79
N VAL A 353 12.24 13.28 -6.30
CA VAL A 353 10.85 13.77 -6.18
C VAL A 353 10.76 14.89 -5.15
N ASN A 354 11.29 14.68 -3.95
CA ASN A 354 11.19 15.64 -2.85
C ASN A 354 11.96 16.94 -3.13
N MET A 355 13.08 16.86 -3.85
CA MET A 355 13.85 18.01 -4.29
C MET A 355 13.31 18.67 -5.56
N LYS A 356 12.19 18.17 -6.12
CA LYS A 356 11.61 18.65 -7.39
C LYS A 356 12.64 18.73 -8.52
N SER A 357 13.47 17.68 -8.63
CA SER A 357 14.53 17.62 -9.63
C SER A 357 13.98 17.86 -11.04
N PRO A 358 14.70 18.59 -11.92
CA PRO A 358 14.34 18.74 -13.33
C PRO A 358 14.07 17.41 -14.03
N ARG A 359 14.74 16.33 -13.62
CA ARG A 359 14.52 14.97 -14.15
C ARG A 359 13.12 14.41 -13.87
N ILE A 360 12.45 14.90 -12.84
CA ILE A 360 11.09 14.52 -12.45
C ILE A 360 10.09 15.54 -12.99
N VAL A 361 10.30 16.83 -12.72
CA VAL A 361 9.28 17.85 -13.02
C VAL A 361 9.16 18.19 -14.51
N SER A 362 10.19 17.93 -15.32
CA SER A 362 10.13 18.17 -16.77
C SER A 362 9.41 17.07 -17.54
N GLU A 363 9.27 15.88 -16.95
CA GLU A 363 8.60 14.75 -17.59
C GLU A 363 7.10 14.77 -17.27
N VAL A 364 6.24 14.83 -18.28
CA VAL A 364 4.78 15.01 -18.11
C VAL A 364 4.17 13.94 -17.19
N SER A 365 4.57 12.68 -17.34
CA SER A 365 4.08 11.53 -16.54
C SER A 365 4.50 11.57 -15.07
N LEU A 366 5.60 12.28 -14.74
CA LEU A 366 6.16 12.37 -13.39
C LEU A 366 5.90 13.73 -12.73
N SER A 367 5.60 14.76 -13.53
CA SER A 367 5.42 16.15 -13.09
C SER A 367 4.35 16.36 -12.03
N SER A 368 3.40 15.41 -11.91
CA SER A 368 2.33 15.42 -10.92
C SER A 368 2.75 14.93 -9.54
N LEU A 369 3.94 14.32 -9.40
CA LEU A 369 4.44 13.80 -8.13
C LEU A 369 4.79 14.94 -7.18
N THR A 370 4.24 14.90 -5.97
CA THR A 370 4.39 15.97 -4.98
C THR A 370 5.26 15.59 -3.79
N LEU A 371 5.25 14.32 -3.39
CA LEU A 371 6.00 13.81 -2.24
C LEU A 371 6.34 12.33 -2.45
N ALA A 372 7.51 11.93 -2.01
CA ALA A 372 7.93 10.53 -1.91
C ALA A 372 8.38 10.22 -0.49
N THR A 373 7.81 9.17 0.10
CA THR A 373 8.19 8.68 1.43
C THR A 373 8.75 7.28 1.32
N VAL A 374 9.89 7.05 1.97
CA VAL A 374 10.54 5.73 2.01
C VAL A 374 9.88 4.88 3.08
N VAL A 375 9.48 3.66 2.74
CA VAL A 375 8.77 2.76 3.67
C VAL A 375 9.46 1.40 3.87
N HIS A 376 10.62 1.18 3.25
CA HIS A 376 11.37 -0.06 3.43
C HIS A 376 12.13 -0.14 4.76
N THR A 377 12.44 -1.36 5.19
CA THR A 377 13.43 -1.63 6.24
C THR A 377 14.81 -1.76 5.63
N HIS A 378 15.82 -1.16 6.27
CA HIS A 378 17.21 -1.44 5.92
C HIS A 378 17.56 -2.89 6.23
N ILE A 379 18.43 -3.46 5.40
CA ILE A 379 19.10 -4.73 5.71
C ILE A 379 19.95 -4.49 6.96
N ALA A 380 19.76 -5.29 7.99
CA ALA A 380 20.63 -5.24 9.16
C ALA A 380 22.01 -5.78 8.78
N THR A 381 22.92 -4.89 8.36
CA THR A 381 24.35 -5.20 8.36
C THR A 381 24.84 -5.21 9.80
N SER A 382 24.55 -6.29 10.52
CA SER A 382 25.15 -6.53 11.83
C SER A 382 26.61 -6.92 11.66
N SER A 383 27.47 -5.92 11.48
CA SER A 383 28.86 -5.96 11.95
C SER A 383 29.09 -4.85 12.97
N THR A 384 28.13 -4.60 13.85
CA THR A 384 28.46 -4.05 15.16
C THR A 384 28.94 -5.23 16.00
N HIS A 385 30.26 -5.36 16.16
CA HIS A 385 30.81 -6.09 17.30
C HIS A 385 30.21 -5.44 18.55
N ILE A 386 29.19 -6.07 19.12
CA ILE A 386 28.72 -5.75 20.46
C ILE A 386 29.90 -6.14 21.37
N TYR A 387 30.68 -5.14 21.78
CA TYR A 387 31.53 -5.26 22.95
C TYR A 387 30.58 -5.53 24.12
N ILE A 388 30.36 -6.80 24.44
CA ILE A 388 29.78 -7.20 25.70
C ILE A 388 30.87 -6.88 26.73
N PRO A 389 30.73 -5.82 27.57
CA PRO A 389 31.69 -5.65 28.64
C PRO A 389 31.54 -6.86 29.55
N ASN A 390 32.67 -7.49 29.84
CA ASN A 390 32.80 -8.70 30.65
C ASN A 390 32.32 -8.47 32.11
N LEU A 391 31.02 -8.31 32.31
CA LEU A 391 30.40 -8.13 33.63
C LEU A 391 30.55 -9.41 34.48
N MET A 392 30.59 -10.59 33.84
CA MET A 392 30.85 -11.85 34.53
C MET A 392 32.28 -11.98 35.04
N LEU A 393 33.27 -11.40 34.34
CA LEU A 393 34.67 -11.49 34.75
C LEU A 393 34.99 -10.53 35.91
N THR A 394 34.32 -9.36 35.96
CA THR A 394 34.46 -8.41 37.08
C THR A 394 33.79 -8.93 38.35
N ILE A 395 32.65 -9.62 38.23
CA ILE A 395 31.99 -10.26 39.38
C ILE A 395 32.85 -11.41 39.92
N LEU A 396 33.43 -12.25 39.06
CA LEU A 396 34.33 -13.32 39.50
C LEU A 396 35.60 -12.79 40.17
N ALA A 397 36.21 -11.73 39.63
CA ALA A 397 37.37 -11.08 40.25
C ALA A 397 37.04 -10.47 41.62
N ALA A 398 35.89 -9.81 41.75
CA ALA A 398 35.43 -9.23 43.02
C ALA A 398 35.14 -10.31 44.08
N THR A 399 34.56 -11.44 43.69
CA THR A 399 34.35 -12.56 44.63
C THR A 399 35.66 -13.21 45.07
N PHE A 400 36.66 -13.31 44.19
CA PHE A 400 37.98 -13.83 44.55
C PHE A 400 38.72 -12.91 45.52
N GLN A 401 38.65 -11.58 45.34
CA GLN A 401 39.21 -10.61 46.27
C GLN A 401 38.50 -10.63 47.63
N TYR A 402 37.17 -10.82 47.65
CA TYR A 402 36.41 -10.91 48.89
C TYR A 402 36.73 -12.20 49.68
N ILE A 403 36.93 -13.32 48.98
CA ILE A 403 37.32 -14.61 49.59
C ILE A 403 38.77 -14.56 50.12
N TRP A 404 39.67 -13.84 49.45
CA TRP A 404 41.04 -13.64 49.93
C TRP A 404 41.11 -12.75 51.17
N PHE A 405 40.20 -11.78 51.32
CA PHE A 405 40.16 -10.87 52.47
C PHE A 405 39.53 -11.50 53.73
N LEU A 406 38.78 -12.61 53.57
CA LEU A 406 38.14 -13.36 54.66
C LEU A 406 38.97 -14.55 55.15
N ARG A 407 40.18 -14.73 54.63
CA ARG A 407 41.14 -15.76 55.02
C ARG A 407 42.38 -15.10 55.60
#